data_AF-A0A8D8ZXR5-F1
#
_entry.id   AF-A0A8D8ZXR5-F1
#
_cell.length_a   1.000
_cell.length_b   1.000
_cell.length_c   1.000
_cell.angle_alpha   90.00
_cell.angle_beta   90.00
_cell.angle_gamma   90.00
#
_symmetry.space_group_name_H-M   'P 1'
#
loop_
_entity.id
_entity.type
_entity.pdbx_description
1 polymer ?
#
loop_
_entity_poly.entity_id
_entity_poly.type
_entity_poly.pdbx_seq_one_letter_code
_entity_poly.pdbx_strand_id
1 'polypeptide(L)'
;MFSVIPALLLFRTSHSHCGKVAQLTSEAPYRLVSLVSSHYHRGTNYSENYMIRNQPHHQTEMSREFCLEDYDAIGFDLDNTLAMYNLKNLLELEYNCLAEYLVDNKNYDKKALLKPFDEESTAFLQRGLIVDSKRGNLLKLDSTGRIMKVAHGLSFLTTDEIKKTYGEHLTWEVTNEFVKDYLSTWNGPLSEQMRSFLDYFDMPGSLIFARAVDYIDQQNNGHPVESYNVFKDMVDGFFYMYSSEHFAENKGKFFPAIKQYPDKYYTKCSPHILAWLKELKNKNKVLFLLTCLGIKFHRFGHCASEVDIFVKVKYHSNMVGKLRK
;
A
#
# COMPACT_ATOMS: atom_id res chain seq x y z
N MET A 1 -8.92 3.12 -1.31
CA MET A 1 -8.45 3.44 0.06
C MET A 1 -7.66 2.23 0.54
N PHE A 2 -6.57 2.41 1.31
CA PHE A 2 -5.48 1.47 1.63
C PHE A 2 -4.33 1.47 0.61
N SER A 3 -3.53 2.53 0.67
CA SER A 3 -2.12 2.53 0.26
C SER A 3 -1.57 3.84 0.81
N VAL A 4 -0.91 3.76 1.97
CA VAL A 4 -0.03 4.83 2.43
C VAL A 4 1.37 4.39 2.06
N ILE A 5 1.91 5.02 1.02
CA ILE A 5 3.35 4.94 0.78
C ILE A 5 4.01 5.60 2.00
N PRO A 6 4.97 4.94 2.69
CA PRO A 6 5.68 5.54 3.81
C PRO A 6 6.25 6.91 3.41
N ALA A 7 5.62 7.98 3.87
CA ALA A 7 5.89 9.32 3.39
C ALA A 7 6.32 10.23 4.54
N LEU A 8 7.38 10.99 4.29
CA LEU A 8 7.81 12.11 5.10
C LEU A 8 7.31 13.40 4.42
N LEU A 9 6.58 14.25 5.16
CA LEU A 9 6.09 15.53 4.64
C LEU A 9 6.92 16.68 5.23
N LEU A 10 7.46 17.55 4.39
CA LEU A 10 8.40 18.59 4.81
C LEU A 10 7.92 19.98 4.42
N PHE A 11 7.97 20.91 5.37
CA PHE A 11 7.59 22.31 5.14
C PHE A 11 8.71 23.26 5.54
N ARG A 12 8.92 24.30 4.70
CA ARG A 12 9.80 25.44 4.98
C ARG A 12 8.99 26.72 4.96
N THR A 13 9.08 27.50 6.03
CA THR A 13 8.21 28.68 6.26
C THR A 13 8.74 29.96 5.61
N SER A 14 10.04 30.02 5.28
CA SER A 14 10.68 31.23 4.73
C SER A 14 10.36 31.52 3.26
N HIS A 15 9.81 30.57 2.50
CA HIS A 15 9.27 30.77 1.15
C HIS A 15 7.89 30.14 1.10
N SER A 16 6.84 30.96 1.13
CA SER A 16 5.43 30.61 1.29
C SER A 16 4.83 29.63 0.25
N HIS A 17 5.62 29.02 -0.64
CA HIS A 17 5.17 28.23 -1.79
C HIS A 17 5.91 26.89 -2.04
N CYS A 18 6.70 26.33 -1.12
CA CYS A 18 7.40 25.05 -1.36
C CYS A 18 7.22 24.04 -0.22
N GLY A 19 6.11 23.28 -0.25
CA GLY A 19 6.03 22.00 0.46
C GLY A 19 6.73 20.90 -0.36
N LYS A 20 7.43 19.97 0.31
CA LYS A 20 8.04 18.80 -0.36
C LYS A 20 7.62 17.51 0.34
N VAL A 21 7.39 16.47 -0.45
CA VAL A 21 7.20 15.10 0.03
C VAL A 21 8.51 14.35 -0.21
N ALA A 22 8.98 13.60 0.77
CA ALA A 22 10.13 12.71 0.64
C ALA A 22 9.72 11.28 1.06
N GLN A 23 10.25 10.27 0.38
CA GLN A 23 10.04 8.86 0.75
C GLN A 23 11.34 8.33 1.36
N LEU A 24 11.26 7.70 2.53
CA LEU A 24 12.41 7.04 3.17
C LEU A 24 12.45 5.58 2.70
N THR A 25 13.50 5.17 1.98
CA THR A 25 13.72 3.77 1.59
C THR A 25 14.93 3.20 2.33
N SER A 26 14.82 1.97 2.83
CA SER A 26 15.84 1.31 3.65
C SER A 26 17.05 0.75 2.88
N GLU A 27 17.10 0.92 1.56
CA GLU A 27 18.21 0.46 0.72
C GLU A 27 18.74 1.62 -0.14
N ALA A 28 20.01 2.00 0.10
CA ALA A 28 20.83 2.97 -0.65
C ALA A 28 20.49 4.49 -0.48
N PRO A 29 21.44 5.41 -0.73
CA PRO A 29 21.41 6.77 -0.19
C PRO A 29 20.25 7.58 -0.79
N TYR A 30 19.60 8.36 0.08
CA TYR A 30 18.51 9.30 -0.13
C TYR A 30 18.19 9.62 -1.61
N ARG A 31 17.29 8.86 -2.24
CA ARG A 31 16.73 9.20 -3.55
C ARG A 31 15.44 9.99 -3.37
N LEU A 32 15.47 11.24 -3.81
CA LEU A 32 14.31 12.13 -3.94
C LEU A 32 13.32 11.48 -4.93
N VAL A 33 12.10 11.14 -4.50
CA VAL A 33 11.03 10.69 -5.42
C VAL A 33 9.93 11.76 -5.50
N SER A 34 9.88 12.38 -6.67
CA SER A 34 8.89 13.34 -7.21
C SER A 34 8.85 14.76 -6.63
N LEU A 35 9.04 15.72 -7.54
CA LEU A 35 8.68 17.13 -7.39
C LEU A 35 7.23 17.29 -7.86
N VAL A 36 6.28 17.50 -6.96
CA VAL A 36 4.98 18.08 -7.35
C VAL A 36 5.00 19.55 -6.94
N SER A 37 5.46 20.40 -7.86
CA SER A 37 5.21 21.84 -7.75
C SER A 37 3.73 22.06 -8.08
N SER A 38 2.92 22.39 -7.08
CA SER A 38 1.55 22.82 -7.33
C SER A 38 1.56 24.28 -7.81
N HIS A 39 1.71 24.48 -9.12
CA HIS A 39 1.27 25.73 -9.74
C HIS A 39 -0.20 25.58 -10.14
N TYR A 40 -1.06 26.22 -9.36
CA TYR A 40 -2.48 26.35 -9.65
C TYR A 40 -2.64 27.25 -10.89
N HIS A 41 -2.74 26.65 -12.08
CA HIS A 41 -3.18 27.35 -13.27
C HIS A 41 -4.50 26.77 -13.78
N ARG A 42 -5.47 27.68 -13.94
CA ARG A 42 -6.79 27.43 -14.53
C ARG A 42 -6.63 26.83 -15.93
N GLY A 43 -7.57 25.97 -16.28
CA GLY A 43 -7.49 25.03 -17.39
C GLY A 43 -6.97 25.55 -18.72
N THR A 44 -6.16 24.71 -19.36
CA THR A 44 -6.12 24.50 -20.82
C THR A 44 -5.41 23.15 -21.08
N ASN A 45 -6.06 22.32 -21.90
CA ASN A 45 -5.61 21.15 -22.68
C ASN A 45 -4.18 20.61 -22.42
N TYR A 46 -4.11 19.39 -21.87
CA TYR A 46 -2.90 18.57 -21.89
C TYR A 46 -2.89 17.68 -23.15
N SER A 47 -2.40 18.25 -24.24
CA SER A 47 -1.83 17.52 -25.37
C SER A 47 -0.42 18.07 -25.61
N GLU A 48 0.50 17.17 -25.98
CA GLU A 48 1.90 17.42 -26.36
C GLU A 48 2.93 17.54 -25.22
N ASN A 49 3.63 16.44 -24.94
CA ASN A 49 5.01 16.25 -25.40
C ASN A 49 5.65 15.03 -24.73
N TYR A 50 5.56 13.89 -25.40
CA TYR A 50 6.31 12.67 -25.09
C TYR A 50 7.21 12.35 -26.30
N MET A 51 8.24 13.15 -26.56
CA MET A 51 9.31 12.83 -27.53
C MET A 51 10.51 13.81 -27.42
N ILE A 52 11.48 13.56 -26.54
CA ILE A 52 12.85 14.00 -26.82
C ILE A 52 13.82 12.84 -26.61
N ARG A 53 14.19 12.21 -27.73
CA ARG A 53 15.37 11.33 -27.86
C ARG A 53 16.61 12.20 -28.12
N ASN A 54 17.67 11.91 -27.37
CA ASN A 54 19.12 12.10 -27.63
C ASN A 54 19.64 13.41 -28.27
N GLN A 55 20.26 14.28 -27.46
CA GLN A 55 21.52 14.97 -27.82
C GLN A 55 22.38 15.27 -26.56
N PRO A 56 23.73 15.24 -26.65
CA PRO A 56 24.63 15.55 -25.53
C PRO A 56 25.12 17.01 -25.62
N HIS A 57 24.60 17.90 -24.77
CA HIS A 57 25.28 19.10 -24.23
C HIS A 57 24.25 20.06 -23.61
N HIS A 58 24.18 20.12 -22.28
CA HIS A 58 24.41 21.33 -21.45
C HIS A 58 23.85 21.14 -20.03
N GLN A 59 24.79 21.27 -19.09
CA GLN A 59 24.61 21.63 -17.67
C GLN A 59 23.91 20.61 -16.76
N THR A 60 24.76 19.86 -16.07
CA THR A 60 24.63 19.41 -14.69
C THR A 60 23.94 20.46 -13.81
N GLU A 61 22.62 20.39 -13.68
CA GLU A 61 21.99 20.82 -12.44
C GLU A 61 22.48 19.87 -11.35
N MET A 62 23.45 20.32 -10.54
CA MET A 62 23.81 19.60 -9.33
C MET A 62 22.53 19.37 -8.53
N SER A 63 22.14 18.10 -8.37
CA SER A 63 21.05 17.72 -7.49
C SER A 63 21.33 18.35 -6.12
N ARG A 64 20.55 19.35 -5.71
CA ARG A 64 20.68 19.93 -4.37
C ARG A 64 20.59 18.77 -3.38
N GLU A 65 21.64 18.58 -2.59
CA GLU A 65 21.63 17.57 -1.53
C GLU A 65 20.45 17.84 -0.61
N PHE A 66 19.74 16.78 -0.27
CA PHE A 66 18.59 16.86 0.60
C PHE A 66 19.06 16.90 2.06
N CYS A 67 18.76 17.97 2.79
CA CYS A 67 19.05 18.09 4.21
C CYS A 67 17.77 18.33 5.02
N LEU A 68 17.49 17.49 6.03
CA LEU A 68 16.34 17.66 6.91
C LEU A 68 16.42 18.95 7.74
N GLU A 69 17.62 19.47 7.99
CA GLU A 69 17.82 20.71 8.75
C GLU A 69 17.30 21.95 8.00
N ASP A 70 17.12 21.87 6.68
CA ASP A 70 16.59 22.97 5.85
C ASP A 70 15.08 23.23 6.05
N TYR A 71 14.38 22.33 6.74
CA TYR A 71 12.93 22.38 6.90
C TYR A 71 12.53 22.69 8.33
N ASP A 72 11.53 23.52 8.51
CA ASP A 72 11.07 23.97 9.84
C ASP A 72 10.10 22.95 10.45
N ALA A 73 9.37 22.22 9.61
CA ALA A 73 8.44 21.19 10.04
C ALA A 73 8.67 19.86 9.30
N ILE A 74 8.55 18.77 10.06
CA ILE A 74 8.77 17.39 9.61
C ILE A 74 7.57 16.53 10.03
N GLY A 75 6.87 16.01 9.04
CA GLY A 75 5.72 15.13 9.17
C GLY A 75 6.13 13.68 8.96
N PHE A 76 5.72 12.80 9.87
CA PHE A 76 5.98 11.37 9.78
C PHE A 76 4.68 10.61 9.59
N ASP A 77 4.70 9.60 8.73
CA ASP A 77 3.72 8.52 8.79
C ASP A 77 3.92 7.67 10.07
N LEU A 78 2.87 6.93 10.47
CA LEU A 78 2.93 6.06 11.64
C LEU A 78 3.28 4.63 11.22
N ASP A 79 2.38 3.97 10.50
CA ASP A 79 2.39 2.53 10.30
C ASP A 79 3.52 2.12 9.35
N ASN A 80 4.40 1.22 9.80
CA ASN A 80 5.64 0.85 9.10
C ASN A 80 6.63 2.02 8.85
N THR A 81 6.44 3.16 9.53
CA THR A 81 7.39 4.29 9.54
C THR A 81 7.92 4.52 10.95
N LEU A 82 7.09 5.00 11.88
CA LEU A 82 7.44 5.13 13.30
C LEU A 82 7.01 3.92 14.13
N ALA A 83 5.88 3.31 13.78
CA ALA A 83 5.41 2.06 14.35
C ALA A 83 5.86 0.91 13.46
N MET A 84 7.02 0.32 13.77
CA MET A 84 7.51 -0.85 13.07
C MET A 84 6.80 -2.10 13.57
N TYR A 85 6.33 -2.94 12.65
CA TYR A 85 5.66 -4.20 12.97
C TYR A 85 6.62 -5.39 12.91
N ASN A 86 6.38 -6.41 13.73
CA ASN A 86 6.91 -7.74 13.46
C ASN A 86 6.15 -8.32 12.26
N LEU A 87 6.78 -8.27 11.08
CA LEU A 87 6.11 -8.62 9.82
C LEU A 87 5.58 -10.05 9.81
N LYS A 88 6.31 -11.03 10.35
CA LYS A 88 5.83 -12.43 10.40
C LYS A 88 4.50 -12.53 11.17
N ASN A 89 4.46 -11.95 12.36
CA ASN A 89 3.27 -12.00 13.21
C ASN A 89 2.12 -11.16 12.64
N LEU A 90 2.41 -10.01 12.01
CA LEU A 90 1.40 -9.16 11.38
C LEU A 90 0.75 -9.87 10.19
N LEU A 91 1.55 -10.35 9.24
CA LEU A 91 1.05 -10.98 8.01
C LEU A 91 0.21 -12.23 8.33
N GLU A 92 0.63 -13.03 9.32
CA GLU A 92 -0.14 -14.18 9.80
C GLU A 92 -1.49 -13.76 10.41
N LEU A 93 -1.50 -12.71 11.25
CA LEU A 93 -2.74 -12.20 11.85
C LEU A 93 -3.73 -11.73 10.77
N GLU A 94 -3.24 -10.98 9.79
CA GLU A 94 -4.03 -10.44 8.69
C GLU A 94 -4.58 -11.53 7.79
N TYR A 95 -3.73 -12.50 7.44
CA TYR A 95 -4.14 -13.69 6.71
C TYR A 95 -5.31 -14.38 7.41
N ASN A 96 -5.13 -14.70 8.70
CA ASN A 96 -6.15 -15.40 9.47
C ASN A 96 -7.45 -14.58 9.57
N CYS A 97 -7.36 -13.27 9.85
CA CYS A 97 -8.54 -12.41 9.96
C CYS A 97 -9.33 -12.35 8.65
N LEU A 98 -8.64 -12.19 7.51
CA LEU A 98 -9.30 -12.09 6.21
C LEU A 98 -9.88 -13.44 5.77
N ALA A 99 -9.13 -14.52 5.95
CA ALA A 99 -9.58 -15.87 5.61
C ALA A 99 -10.84 -16.27 6.40
N GLU A 100 -10.83 -16.04 7.72
CA GLU A 100 -12.01 -16.31 8.57
C GLU A 100 -13.20 -15.44 8.16
N TYR A 101 -12.98 -14.15 7.85
CA TYR A 101 -14.06 -13.30 7.37
C TYR A 101 -14.71 -13.86 6.10
N LEU A 102 -13.91 -14.26 5.11
CA LEU A 102 -14.42 -14.82 3.85
C LEU A 102 -15.14 -16.15 4.06
N VAL A 103 -14.64 -17.00 4.95
CA VAL A 103 -15.32 -18.24 5.32
C VAL A 103 -16.68 -17.96 5.97
N ASP A 104 -16.70 -17.12 6.99
CA ASP A 104 -17.89 -16.92 7.84
C ASP A 104 -18.97 -16.07 7.16
N ASN A 105 -18.58 -15.13 6.29
CA ASN A 105 -19.49 -14.12 5.73
C ASN A 105 -19.70 -14.27 4.21
N LYS A 106 -18.79 -14.94 3.51
CA LYS A 106 -18.79 -15.05 2.04
C LYS A 106 -18.87 -16.49 1.54
N ASN A 107 -19.01 -17.46 2.45
CA ASN A 107 -19.20 -18.88 2.17
C ASN A 107 -18.04 -19.54 1.40
N TYR A 108 -16.81 -19.04 1.57
CA TYR A 108 -15.63 -19.74 1.06
C TYR A 108 -15.35 -21.00 1.89
N ASP A 109 -14.73 -22.01 1.27
CA ASP A 109 -14.42 -23.25 1.95
C ASP A 109 -13.35 -23.09 3.03
N LYS A 110 -13.64 -23.70 4.19
CA LYS A 110 -12.76 -23.67 5.36
C LYS A 110 -11.41 -24.33 5.09
N LYS A 111 -11.39 -25.45 4.37
CA LYS A 111 -10.14 -26.19 4.10
C LYS A 111 -9.28 -25.48 3.06
N ALA A 112 -9.88 -24.70 2.17
CA ALA A 112 -9.18 -23.88 1.20
C ALA A 112 -8.47 -22.69 1.86
N LEU A 113 -9.18 -21.94 2.72
CA LEU A 113 -8.69 -20.66 3.25
C LEU A 113 -8.14 -20.72 4.68
N LEU A 114 -8.55 -21.63 5.55
CA LEU A 114 -8.01 -21.74 6.92
C LEU A 114 -6.82 -22.71 7.00
N LYS A 115 -5.95 -22.67 5.98
CA LYS A 115 -4.67 -23.38 5.99
C LYS A 115 -3.66 -22.62 6.87
N PRO A 116 -2.70 -23.31 7.51
CA PRO A 116 -1.64 -22.67 8.27
C PRO A 116 -0.89 -21.62 7.45
N PHE A 117 -0.43 -20.56 8.12
CA PHE A 117 0.48 -19.57 7.54
C PHE A 117 1.92 -20.01 7.84
N ASP A 118 2.54 -20.67 6.86
CA ASP A 118 3.84 -21.31 6.96
C ASP A 118 4.93 -20.58 6.13
N GLU A 119 6.10 -21.21 5.99
CA GLU A 119 7.21 -20.66 5.23
C GLU A 119 6.91 -20.55 3.73
N GLU A 120 6.17 -21.51 3.17
CA GLU A 120 5.71 -21.46 1.78
C GLU A 120 4.74 -20.29 1.55
N SER A 121 3.82 -20.09 2.51
CA SER A 121 2.91 -18.96 2.53
C SER A 121 3.69 -17.65 2.49
N THR A 122 4.73 -17.52 3.32
CA THR A 122 5.60 -16.32 3.35
C THR A 122 6.39 -16.14 2.05
N ALA A 123 6.89 -17.23 1.47
CA ALA A 123 7.66 -17.20 0.22
C ALA A 123 6.82 -16.78 -1.00
N PHE A 124 5.50 -17.01 -0.97
CA PHE A 124 4.57 -16.56 -2.00
C PHE A 124 4.31 -15.05 -1.95
N LEU A 125 4.39 -14.43 -0.77
CA LEU A 125 4.03 -13.04 -0.59
C LEU A 125 5.05 -12.08 -1.24
N GLN A 126 4.54 -11.14 -2.04
CA GLN A 126 5.37 -10.12 -2.69
C GLN A 126 4.63 -8.78 -2.76
N ARG A 127 5.34 -7.68 -2.47
CA ARG A 127 4.82 -6.31 -2.73
C ARG A 127 4.71 -6.02 -4.22
N GLY A 128 3.73 -5.21 -4.55
CA GLY A 128 3.49 -4.68 -5.89
C GLY A 128 3.01 -5.76 -6.85
N LEU A 129 2.23 -6.73 -6.35
CA LEU A 129 1.44 -7.62 -7.20
C LEU A 129 0.16 -6.90 -7.63
N ILE A 130 -0.25 -7.13 -8.87
CA ILE A 130 -1.49 -6.59 -9.43
C ILE A 130 -2.49 -7.74 -9.57
N VAL A 131 -3.72 -7.54 -9.12
CA VAL A 131 -4.83 -8.47 -9.28
C VAL A 131 -5.55 -8.14 -10.59
N ASP A 132 -5.72 -9.12 -11.48
CA ASP A 132 -6.79 -9.12 -12.48
C ASP A 132 -7.97 -9.88 -11.87
N SER A 133 -8.94 -9.10 -11.39
CA SER A 133 -10.06 -9.62 -10.61
C SER A 133 -11.00 -10.47 -11.48
N LYS A 134 -11.10 -10.15 -12.76
CA LYS A 134 -11.97 -10.89 -13.69
C LYS A 134 -11.38 -12.26 -14.01
N ARG A 135 -10.06 -12.34 -14.26
CA ARG A 135 -9.42 -13.56 -14.75
C ARG A 135 -8.80 -14.44 -13.66
N GLY A 136 -8.88 -14.03 -12.39
CA GLY A 136 -8.31 -14.83 -11.29
C GLY A 136 -6.78 -14.81 -11.26
N ASN A 137 -6.15 -13.77 -11.81
CA ASN A 137 -4.72 -13.74 -12.02
C ASN A 137 -4.02 -12.72 -11.10
N LEU A 138 -2.83 -13.08 -10.63
CA LEU A 138 -1.86 -12.21 -9.99
C LEU A 138 -0.72 -11.92 -10.96
N LEU A 139 -0.47 -10.65 -11.21
CA LEU A 139 0.49 -10.18 -12.20
C LEU A 139 1.65 -9.48 -11.51
N LYS A 140 2.86 -9.74 -12.00
CA LYS A 140 4.03 -8.92 -11.71
C LYS A 140 4.38 -8.11 -12.94
N LEU A 141 4.47 -6.79 -12.78
CA LEU A 141 4.83 -5.86 -13.85
C LEU A 141 6.27 -5.38 -13.72
N ASP A 142 6.85 -4.98 -14.84
CA ASP A 142 8.02 -4.10 -14.86
C ASP A 142 7.62 -2.61 -14.78
N SER A 143 8.61 -1.71 -14.79
CA SER A 143 8.39 -0.26 -14.71
C SER A 143 7.70 0.35 -15.94
N THR A 144 7.59 -0.39 -17.04
CA THR A 144 6.91 0.04 -18.27
C THR A 144 5.46 -0.46 -18.35
N GLY A 145 5.04 -1.29 -17.40
CA GLY A 145 3.70 -1.91 -17.39
C GLY A 145 3.62 -3.23 -18.15
N ARG A 146 4.77 -3.75 -18.62
CA ARG A 146 4.85 -5.08 -19.23
C ARG A 146 4.74 -6.15 -18.15
N ILE A 147 3.95 -7.17 -18.44
CA ILE A 147 3.71 -8.34 -17.60
C ILE A 147 4.95 -9.24 -17.67
N MET A 148 5.57 -9.44 -16.51
CA MET A 148 6.78 -10.24 -16.34
C MET A 148 6.46 -11.66 -15.89
N LYS A 149 5.48 -11.81 -14.99
CA LYS A 149 5.00 -13.09 -14.47
C LYS A 149 3.50 -13.01 -14.23
N VAL A 150 2.82 -14.13 -14.39
CA VAL A 150 1.42 -14.31 -14.00
C VAL A 150 1.28 -15.60 -13.23
N ALA A 151 0.59 -15.54 -12.11
CA ALA A 151 0.05 -16.72 -11.43
C ALA A 151 -1.47 -16.74 -11.58
N HIS A 152 -2.02 -17.87 -11.99
CA HIS A 152 -3.44 -18.17 -11.87
C HIS A 152 -3.64 -19.05 -10.65
N GLY A 153 -4.34 -18.52 -9.64
CA GLY A 153 -4.30 -19.12 -8.31
C GLY A 153 -2.86 -19.21 -7.79
N LEU A 154 -2.43 -20.38 -7.32
CA LEU A 154 -1.05 -20.61 -6.87
C LEU A 154 -0.10 -21.03 -8.01
N SER A 155 -0.60 -21.25 -9.22
CA SER A 155 0.19 -21.82 -10.33
C SER A 155 0.68 -20.74 -11.29
N PHE A 156 1.97 -20.77 -11.64
CA PHE A 156 2.52 -19.86 -12.63
C PHE A 156 2.10 -20.25 -14.05
N LEU A 157 1.67 -19.26 -14.84
CA LEU A 157 1.41 -19.44 -16.26
C LEU A 157 2.71 -19.40 -17.06
N THR A 158 2.75 -20.19 -18.13
CA THR A 158 3.79 -20.13 -19.16
C THR A 158 3.66 -18.85 -20.00
N THR A 159 4.73 -18.46 -20.67
CA THR A 159 4.72 -17.29 -21.56
C THR A 159 3.63 -17.39 -22.63
N ASP A 160 3.39 -18.57 -23.19
CA ASP A 160 2.38 -18.76 -24.24
C ASP A 160 0.96 -18.61 -23.70
N GLU A 161 0.68 -19.06 -22.48
CA GLU A 161 -0.59 -18.84 -21.80
C GLU A 161 -0.81 -17.36 -21.45
N ILE A 162 0.24 -16.67 -21.04
CA ILE A 162 0.19 -15.22 -20.79
C ILE A 162 -0.10 -14.48 -22.10
N LYS A 163 0.58 -14.82 -23.20
CA LYS A 163 0.32 -14.23 -24.53
C LYS A 163 -1.09 -14.50 -25.03
N LYS A 164 -1.61 -15.71 -24.81
CA LYS A 164 -3.00 -16.05 -25.13
C LYS A 164 -4.00 -15.19 -24.36
N THR A 165 -3.66 -14.79 -23.13
CA THR A 165 -4.56 -14.04 -22.24
C THR A 165 -4.43 -12.52 -22.40
N TYR A 166 -3.20 -12.00 -22.54
CA TYR A 166 -2.86 -10.57 -22.51
C TYR A 166 -2.21 -10.07 -23.82
N GLY A 167 -2.12 -10.91 -24.84
CA GLY A 167 -1.55 -10.58 -26.15
C GLY A 167 -0.02 -10.70 -26.22
N GLU A 168 0.50 -10.68 -27.45
CA GLU A 168 1.93 -10.87 -27.76
C GLU A 168 2.87 -9.85 -27.08
N HIS A 169 2.36 -8.66 -26.81
CA HIS A 169 3.13 -7.59 -26.17
C HIS A 169 3.26 -7.75 -24.66
N LEU A 170 2.55 -8.72 -24.06
CA LEU A 170 2.51 -8.95 -22.61
C LEU A 170 2.06 -7.69 -21.86
N THR A 171 1.03 -7.01 -22.34
CA THR A 171 0.52 -5.77 -21.74
C THR A 171 -0.98 -5.84 -21.63
N TRP A 172 -1.53 -5.28 -20.56
CA TRP A 172 -2.97 -5.12 -20.41
C TRP A 172 -3.31 -3.62 -20.44
N GLU A 173 -4.35 -3.23 -21.17
CA GLU A 173 -4.77 -1.82 -21.26
C GLU A 173 -4.91 -1.15 -19.88
N VAL A 174 -5.45 -1.90 -18.91
CA VAL A 174 -5.61 -1.45 -17.54
C VAL A 174 -4.27 -1.24 -16.82
N THR A 175 -3.26 -2.07 -17.09
CA THR A 175 -1.90 -1.87 -16.52
C THR A 175 -1.17 -0.72 -17.19
N ASN A 176 -1.46 -0.43 -18.46
CA ASN A 176 -0.92 0.74 -19.14
C ASN A 176 -1.44 2.04 -18.52
N GLU A 177 -2.73 2.10 -18.20
CA GLU A 177 -3.30 3.26 -17.49
C GLU A 177 -2.74 3.39 -16.07
N PHE A 178 -2.58 2.27 -15.35
CA PHE A 178 -1.95 2.25 -14.03
C PHE A 178 -0.52 2.81 -14.04
N VAL A 179 0.30 2.47 -15.04
CA VAL A 179 1.68 2.96 -15.11
C VAL A 179 1.77 4.43 -15.54
N LYS A 180 0.81 4.92 -16.33
CA LYS A 180 0.71 6.35 -16.65
C LYS A 180 0.29 7.19 -15.45
N ASP A 181 -0.73 6.71 -14.72
CA ASP A 181 -1.24 7.34 -13.52
C ASP A 181 -1.71 6.26 -12.55
N TYR A 182 -0.95 6.05 -11.47
CA TYR A 182 -1.27 5.06 -10.45
C TYR A 182 -2.64 5.29 -9.81
N LEU A 183 -3.11 6.54 -9.71
CA LEU A 183 -4.38 6.88 -9.07
C LEU A 183 -5.59 6.57 -9.97
N SER A 184 -5.37 6.42 -11.28
CA SER A 184 -6.44 6.14 -12.26
C SER A 184 -7.17 4.83 -11.99
N THR A 185 -6.49 3.86 -11.37
CA THR A 185 -7.07 2.54 -11.03
C THR A 185 -7.54 2.45 -9.58
N TRP A 186 -7.45 3.53 -8.80
CA TRP A 186 -7.87 3.53 -7.39
C TRP A 186 -9.38 3.70 -7.22
N ASN A 187 -10.06 4.29 -8.21
CA ASN A 187 -11.50 4.54 -8.20
C ASN A 187 -12.12 4.32 -9.60
N GLY A 188 -13.45 4.18 -9.64
CA GLY A 188 -14.18 4.02 -10.91
C GLY A 188 -14.06 2.63 -11.54
N PRO A 189 -14.38 2.48 -12.84
CA PRO A 189 -14.51 1.18 -13.49
C PRO A 189 -13.21 0.37 -13.57
N LEU A 190 -12.05 1.02 -13.77
CA LEU A 190 -10.75 0.34 -13.77
C LEU A 190 -10.45 -0.29 -12.40
N SER A 191 -11.02 0.32 -11.37
CA SER A 191 -10.86 -0.12 -10.01
C SER A 191 -11.62 -1.44 -9.74
N GLU A 192 -12.62 -1.78 -10.53
CA GLU A 192 -13.31 -3.08 -10.40
C GLU A 192 -12.57 -4.19 -11.14
N GLN A 193 -11.69 -3.83 -12.08
CA GLN A 193 -10.91 -4.77 -12.87
C GLN A 193 -9.58 -5.10 -12.20
N MET A 194 -8.92 -4.08 -11.62
CA MET A 194 -7.61 -4.24 -11.01
C MET A 194 -7.47 -3.61 -9.64
N ARG A 195 -6.59 -4.21 -8.82
CA ARG A 195 -6.01 -3.61 -7.61
C ARG A 195 -4.57 -4.05 -7.46
N SER A 196 -3.83 -3.27 -6.70
CA SER A 196 -2.44 -3.56 -6.35
C SER A 196 -2.33 -3.86 -4.87
N PHE A 197 -1.57 -4.90 -4.52
CA PHE A 197 -1.11 -5.14 -3.15
C PHE A 197 0.20 -4.38 -2.93
N LEU A 198 0.13 -3.18 -2.34
CA LEU A 198 1.26 -2.25 -2.30
C LEU A 198 1.97 -2.20 -0.95
N ASP A 199 1.28 -2.56 0.13
CA ASP A 199 1.80 -2.40 1.48
C ASP A 199 1.78 -3.73 2.26
N TYR A 200 2.13 -3.67 3.54
CA TYR A 200 2.17 -4.88 4.36
C TYR A 200 0.80 -5.28 4.90
N PHE A 201 -0.21 -4.40 4.86
CA PHE A 201 -1.57 -4.67 5.35
C PHE A 201 -2.46 -5.33 4.29
N ASP A 202 -2.13 -5.18 3.02
CA ASP A 202 -2.88 -5.79 1.91
C ASP A 202 -2.21 -7.04 1.32
N MET A 203 -0.88 -7.17 1.48
CA MET A 203 -0.08 -8.26 0.90
C MET A 203 -0.58 -9.67 1.20
N PRO A 204 -0.97 -10.04 2.44
CA PRO A 204 -1.52 -11.38 2.71
C PRO A 204 -2.76 -11.71 1.88
N GLY A 205 -3.47 -10.68 1.40
CA GLY A 205 -4.58 -10.83 0.49
C GLY A 205 -4.20 -11.54 -0.81
N SER A 206 -2.96 -11.40 -1.32
CA SER A 206 -2.55 -12.09 -2.55
C SER A 206 -2.60 -13.61 -2.41
N LEU A 207 -2.18 -14.14 -1.26
CA LEU A 207 -2.24 -15.57 -0.99
C LEU A 207 -3.67 -16.08 -0.84
N ILE A 208 -4.52 -15.31 -0.16
CA ILE A 208 -5.94 -15.64 0.01
C ILE A 208 -6.65 -15.63 -1.34
N PHE A 209 -6.38 -14.62 -2.17
CA PHE A 209 -6.90 -14.52 -3.53
C PHE A 209 -6.51 -15.76 -4.35
N ALA A 210 -5.23 -16.12 -4.33
CA ALA A 210 -4.72 -17.29 -5.04
C ALA A 210 -5.39 -18.60 -4.58
N ARG A 211 -5.48 -18.83 -3.27
CA ARG A 211 -6.12 -20.02 -2.68
C ARG A 211 -7.61 -20.09 -3.00
N ALA A 212 -8.29 -18.95 -3.02
CA ALA A 212 -9.71 -18.87 -3.38
C ALA A 212 -9.94 -19.17 -4.88
N VAL A 213 -9.08 -18.67 -5.76
CA VAL A 213 -9.12 -18.99 -7.20
C VAL A 213 -8.93 -20.50 -7.41
N ASP A 214 -7.89 -21.11 -6.83
CA ASP A 214 -7.66 -22.56 -6.93
C ASP A 214 -8.87 -23.36 -6.46
N TYR A 215 -9.52 -22.93 -5.37
CA TYR A 215 -10.71 -23.59 -4.85
C TYR A 215 -11.90 -23.49 -5.82
N ILE A 216 -12.15 -22.30 -6.38
CA ILE A 216 -13.23 -22.09 -7.35
C ILE A 216 -13.02 -22.96 -8.58
N ASP A 217 -11.79 -23.02 -9.09
CA ASP A 217 -11.43 -23.86 -10.23
C ASP A 217 -11.64 -25.33 -9.93
N GLN A 218 -11.26 -25.81 -8.74
CA GLN A 218 -11.53 -27.18 -8.31
C GLN A 218 -13.03 -27.50 -8.30
N GLN A 219 -13.89 -26.56 -7.89
CA GLN A 219 -15.35 -26.73 -7.99
C GLN A 219 -15.85 -26.73 -9.44
N ASN A 220 -15.08 -26.15 -10.36
CA ASN A 220 -15.35 -26.12 -11.80
C ASN A 220 -14.52 -27.16 -12.57
N ASN A 221 -14.39 -28.38 -12.03
CA ASN A 221 -13.67 -29.50 -12.64
C ASN A 221 -12.18 -29.22 -12.96
N GLY A 222 -11.54 -28.34 -12.20
CA GLY A 222 -10.15 -27.93 -12.41
C GLY A 222 -9.96 -26.93 -13.56
N HIS A 223 -11.03 -26.27 -14.00
CA HIS A 223 -10.98 -25.28 -15.08
C HIS A 223 -11.31 -23.88 -14.58
N PRO A 224 -10.69 -22.84 -15.17
CA PRO A 224 -11.05 -21.46 -14.86
C PRO A 224 -12.51 -21.15 -15.16
N VAL A 225 -13.13 -20.33 -14.32
CA VAL A 225 -14.47 -19.79 -14.56
C VAL A 225 -14.40 -18.55 -15.45
N GLU A 226 -15.54 -18.12 -16.01
CA GLU A 226 -15.60 -16.95 -16.89
C GLU A 226 -15.22 -15.64 -16.17
N SER A 227 -15.58 -15.53 -14.88
CA SER A 227 -15.26 -14.38 -14.06
C SER A 227 -15.19 -14.75 -12.58
N TYR A 228 -14.20 -14.21 -11.87
CA TYR A 228 -14.07 -14.34 -10.42
C TYR A 228 -14.63 -13.10 -9.70
N ASN A 229 -15.11 -13.29 -8.48
CA ASN A 229 -15.55 -12.21 -7.59
C ASN A 229 -14.72 -12.12 -6.29
N VAL A 230 -13.64 -12.90 -6.20
CA VAL A 230 -12.84 -13.07 -4.99
C VAL A 230 -12.35 -11.74 -4.41
N PHE A 231 -11.78 -10.90 -5.27
CA PHE A 231 -11.23 -9.64 -4.81
C PHE A 231 -12.31 -8.69 -4.28
N LYS A 232 -13.51 -8.69 -4.89
CA LYS A 232 -14.64 -7.89 -4.41
C LYS A 232 -15.05 -8.31 -3.00
N ASP A 233 -15.10 -9.61 -2.72
CA ASP A 233 -15.39 -10.13 -1.38
C ASP A 233 -14.27 -9.79 -0.37
N MET A 234 -13.02 -9.81 -0.81
CA MET A 234 -11.89 -9.40 0.02
C MET A 234 -11.94 -7.92 0.38
N VAL A 235 -12.41 -7.05 -0.51
CA VAL A 235 -12.59 -5.63 -0.20
C VAL A 235 -13.53 -5.43 1.00
N ASP A 236 -14.64 -6.17 1.05
CA ASP A 236 -15.54 -6.14 2.20
C ASP A 236 -14.84 -6.61 3.49
N GLY A 237 -13.98 -7.63 3.37
CA GLY A 237 -13.15 -8.12 4.47
C GLY A 237 -12.13 -7.10 4.97
N PHE A 238 -11.43 -6.42 4.07
CA PHE A 238 -10.50 -5.34 4.43
C PHE A 238 -11.22 -4.18 5.12
N PHE A 239 -12.39 -3.77 4.62
CA PHE A 239 -13.22 -2.77 5.30
C PHE A 239 -13.64 -3.22 6.70
N TYR A 240 -14.03 -4.50 6.84
CA TYR A 240 -14.35 -5.07 8.14
C TYR A 240 -13.13 -5.08 9.08
N MET A 241 -11.94 -5.43 8.62
CA MET A 241 -10.74 -5.51 9.44
C MET A 241 -10.24 -4.14 9.91
N TYR A 242 -10.24 -3.15 9.02
CA TYR A 242 -9.51 -1.89 9.23
C TYR A 242 -10.39 -0.65 9.47
N SER A 243 -11.72 -0.80 9.59
CA SER A 243 -12.58 0.36 9.83
C SER A 243 -12.26 1.06 11.16
N SER A 244 -12.36 2.39 11.16
CA SER A 244 -12.15 3.21 12.36
C SER A 244 -13.19 2.94 13.45
N GLU A 245 -14.40 2.53 13.05
CA GLU A 245 -15.47 2.13 13.96
C GLU A 245 -15.09 0.85 14.71
N HIS A 246 -14.65 -0.18 14.00
CA HIS A 246 -14.21 -1.42 14.63
C HIS A 246 -12.97 -1.23 15.49
N PHE A 247 -12.08 -0.30 15.13
CA PHE A 247 -11.02 0.10 16.03
C PHE A 247 -11.56 0.70 17.35
N ALA A 248 -12.52 1.63 17.27
CA ALA A 248 -13.08 2.31 18.43
C ALA A 248 -13.86 1.35 19.34
N GLU A 249 -14.60 0.42 18.76
CA GLU A 249 -15.43 -0.57 19.45
C GLU A 249 -14.67 -1.83 19.85
N ASN A 250 -13.41 -1.97 19.41
CA ASN A 250 -12.61 -3.18 19.59
C ASN A 250 -13.28 -4.43 19.00
N LYS A 251 -13.84 -4.29 17.80
CA LYS A 251 -14.56 -5.34 17.07
C LYS A 251 -13.66 -6.06 16.07
N GLY A 252 -14.05 -7.29 15.70
CA GLY A 252 -13.25 -8.16 14.84
C GLY A 252 -12.12 -8.85 15.61
N LYS A 253 -11.07 -9.27 14.92
CA LYS A 253 -9.91 -9.96 15.53
C LYS A 253 -8.61 -9.16 15.42
N PHE A 254 -8.44 -8.39 14.33
CA PHE A 254 -7.22 -7.63 14.06
C PHE A 254 -6.89 -6.62 15.19
N PHE A 255 -7.76 -5.64 15.42
CA PHE A 255 -7.51 -4.62 16.44
C PHE A 255 -7.49 -5.17 17.88
N PRO A 256 -8.38 -6.08 18.29
CA PRO A 256 -8.30 -6.70 19.61
C PRO A 256 -6.97 -7.43 19.86
N ALA A 257 -6.48 -8.21 18.90
CA ALA A 257 -5.22 -8.93 19.03
C ALA A 257 -4.03 -7.96 19.21
N ILE A 258 -3.97 -6.91 18.39
CA ILE A 258 -2.90 -5.91 18.46
C ILE A 258 -2.93 -5.14 19.78
N LYS A 259 -4.11 -4.78 20.30
CA LYS A 259 -4.24 -4.08 21.59
C LYS A 259 -3.94 -4.99 22.78
N GLN A 260 -4.31 -6.26 22.70
CA GLN A 260 -4.12 -7.22 23.80
C GLN A 260 -2.65 -7.66 23.90
N TYR A 261 -1.95 -7.78 22.77
CA TYR A 261 -0.59 -8.29 22.71
C TYR A 261 0.35 -7.36 21.90
N PRO A 262 0.52 -6.09 22.29
CA PRO A 262 1.28 -5.11 21.49
C PRO A 262 2.73 -5.55 21.26
N ASP A 263 3.41 -6.13 22.25
CA ASP A 263 4.80 -6.60 22.13
C ASP A 263 4.98 -7.75 21.12
N LYS A 264 3.89 -8.47 20.78
CA LYS A 264 3.92 -9.51 19.75
C LYS A 264 3.95 -8.90 18.34
N TYR A 265 3.25 -7.78 18.14
CA TYR A 265 3.00 -7.21 16.82
C TYR A 265 3.86 -6.00 16.51
N TYR A 266 4.28 -5.23 17.52
CA TYR A 266 5.17 -4.09 17.36
C TYR A 266 6.60 -4.43 17.73
N THR A 267 7.54 -3.89 16.95
CA THR A 267 8.94 -3.82 17.34
C THR A 267 9.12 -2.61 18.27
N LYS A 268 9.86 -2.80 19.37
CA LYS A 268 10.19 -1.71 20.28
C LYS A 268 10.93 -0.60 19.54
N CYS A 269 10.58 0.64 19.85
CA CYS A 269 11.24 1.80 19.26
C CYS A 269 12.72 1.80 19.62
N SER A 270 13.59 2.06 18.63
CA SER A 270 15.02 2.20 18.90
C SER A 270 15.29 3.44 19.77
N PRO A 271 16.09 3.33 20.86
CA PRO A 271 16.52 4.47 21.65
C PRO A 271 17.18 5.57 20.81
N HIS A 272 17.84 5.21 19.71
CA HIS A 272 18.46 6.16 18.78
C HIS A 272 17.43 7.01 18.04
N ILE A 273 16.32 6.41 17.59
CA ILE A 273 15.22 7.14 16.93
C ILE A 273 14.57 8.09 17.93
N LEU A 274 14.33 7.64 19.16
CA LEU A 274 13.78 8.47 20.23
C LEU A 274 14.67 9.67 20.55
N ALA A 275 15.99 9.46 20.64
CA ALA A 275 16.97 10.52 20.87
C ALA A 275 16.99 11.52 19.71
N TRP A 276 16.97 11.04 18.47
CA TRP A 276 16.95 11.88 17.28
C TRP A 276 15.68 12.74 17.17
N LEU A 277 14.50 12.18 17.44
CA LEU A 277 13.25 12.96 17.47
C LEU A 277 13.28 14.06 18.55
N LYS A 278 13.89 13.78 19.72
CA LYS A 278 14.11 14.79 20.77
C LYS A 278 15.09 15.87 20.32
N GLU A 279 16.17 15.50 19.63
CA GLU A 279 17.14 16.45 19.09
C GLU A 279 16.48 17.41 18.08
N LEU A 280 15.66 16.90 17.15
CA LEU A 280 14.91 17.72 16.22
C LEU A 280 14.00 18.73 16.94
N LYS A 281 13.30 18.29 17.99
CA LYS A 281 12.49 19.20 18.83
C LYS A 281 13.35 20.28 19.50
N ASN A 282 14.51 19.90 20.05
CA ASN A 282 15.44 20.83 20.69
C ASN A 282 16.04 21.85 19.70
N LYS A 283 16.16 21.47 18.41
CA LYS A 283 16.50 22.35 17.29
C LYS A 283 15.30 23.21 16.80
N ASN A 284 14.24 23.32 17.60
CA ASN A 284 13.00 24.05 17.29
C ASN A 284 12.28 23.59 16.02
N LYS A 285 12.45 22.33 15.62
CA LYS A 285 11.67 21.75 14.51
C LYS A 285 10.26 21.40 14.97
N VAL A 286 9.27 21.69 14.14
CA VAL A 286 7.88 21.27 14.35
C VAL A 286 7.71 19.85 13.85
N LEU A 287 7.45 18.90 14.74
CA LEU A 287 7.21 17.50 14.36
C LEU A 287 5.71 17.23 14.37
N PHE A 288 5.19 16.57 13.34
CA PHE A 288 3.78 16.18 13.28
C PHE A 288 3.60 14.75 12.75
N LEU A 289 2.48 14.13 13.13
CA LEU A 289 2.13 12.78 12.69
C LEU A 289 1.03 12.86 11.63
N LEU A 290 1.22 12.16 10.52
CA LEU A 290 0.29 12.02 9.40
C LEU A 290 -0.10 10.54 9.27
N THR A 291 -1.17 10.12 9.92
CA THR A 291 -1.64 8.73 9.83
C THR A 291 -3.08 8.67 9.33
N CYS A 292 -3.37 7.61 8.58
CA CYS A 292 -4.74 7.27 8.16
C CYS A 292 -5.57 6.65 9.29
N LEU A 293 -4.93 6.19 10.37
CA LEU A 293 -5.63 5.69 11.55
C LEU A 293 -6.12 6.86 12.41
N GLY A 294 -7.34 6.75 12.93
CA GLY A 294 -7.91 7.79 13.78
C GLY A 294 -7.02 8.08 15.00
N ILE A 295 -7.08 9.32 15.51
CA ILE A 295 -6.26 9.87 16.62
C ILE A 295 -6.16 8.95 17.85
N LYS A 296 -6.98 7.90 18.03
CA LYS A 296 -6.88 6.99 19.17
C LYS A 296 -5.84 5.86 19.01
N PHE A 297 -5.29 5.60 17.81
CA PHE A 297 -4.35 4.49 17.56
C PHE A 297 -2.90 4.76 18.00
N HIS A 298 -2.46 6.02 18.01
CA HIS A 298 -1.08 6.42 18.36
C HIS A 298 -0.58 5.98 19.76
N ARG A 299 -1.48 5.63 20.68
CA ARG A 299 -1.12 5.18 22.03
C ARG A 299 -0.54 3.76 22.07
N PHE A 300 -0.62 3.02 20.96
CA PHE A 300 -0.20 1.61 20.89
C PHE A 300 1.15 1.40 20.20
N GLY A 301 1.65 2.40 19.45
CA GLY A 301 2.99 2.34 18.84
C GLY A 301 4.03 2.92 19.78
N HIS A 302 5.02 2.11 20.18
CA HIS A 302 6.05 2.48 21.17
C HIS A 302 6.70 3.85 20.90
N CYS A 303 7.05 4.18 19.64
CA CYS A 303 7.67 5.47 19.32
C CYS A 303 6.72 6.68 19.53
N ALA A 304 5.44 6.55 19.23
CA ALA A 304 4.47 7.64 19.34
C ALA A 304 3.88 7.77 20.76
N SER A 305 3.83 6.68 21.52
CA SER A 305 3.36 6.66 22.90
C SER A 305 4.41 7.16 23.90
N GLU A 306 5.70 6.95 23.62
CA GLU A 306 6.79 7.37 24.51
C GLU A 306 7.17 8.84 24.32
N VAL A 307 6.59 9.50 23.33
CA VAL A 307 7.06 10.78 22.82
C VAL A 307 5.87 11.69 22.51
N ASP A 308 5.41 12.44 23.51
CA ASP A 308 4.42 13.53 23.40
C ASP A 308 5.04 14.77 22.68
N ILE A 309 5.66 14.53 21.53
CA ILE A 309 6.40 15.54 20.75
C ILE A 309 5.68 15.92 19.46
N PHE A 310 4.75 15.09 18.97
CA PHE A 310 4.07 15.35 17.70
C PHE A 310 2.86 16.28 17.86
N VAL A 311 2.84 17.34 17.04
CA VAL A 311 1.61 18.10 16.75
C VAL A 311 0.67 17.19 15.96
N LYS A 312 -0.56 17.04 16.43
CA LYS A 312 -1.53 16.07 15.88
C LYS A 312 -2.31 16.74 14.76
N VAL A 313 -2.13 16.29 13.53
CA VAL A 313 -2.90 16.75 12.37
C VAL A 313 -3.76 15.60 11.87
N LYS A 314 -5.08 15.75 11.95
CA LYS A 314 -6.03 14.75 11.43
C LYS A 314 -6.20 14.96 9.94
N TYR A 315 -5.86 13.96 9.13
CA TYR A 315 -6.26 13.95 7.74
C TYR A 315 -7.75 13.56 7.65
N HIS A 316 -8.61 14.50 7.28
CA HIS A 316 -10.00 14.21 6.93
C HIS A 316 -10.07 13.89 5.43
N SER A 317 -9.92 12.62 5.05
CA SER A 317 -10.28 12.20 3.70
C SER A 317 -11.81 12.13 3.59
N ASN A 318 -12.46 13.27 3.34
CA ASN A 318 -13.86 13.33 2.92
C ASN A 318 -14.04 12.79 1.48
N MET A 319 -13.42 11.65 1.14
CA MET A 319 -13.65 10.92 -0.12
C MET A 319 -14.58 9.71 0.04
N VAL A 320 -15.02 9.39 1.26
CA VAL A 320 -16.00 8.32 1.50
C VAL A 320 -17.43 8.75 1.09
N GLY A 321 -17.69 10.05 0.92
CA GLY A 321 -19.01 10.61 0.63
C GLY A 321 -19.48 10.56 -0.83
N LYS A 322 -18.70 10.04 -1.78
CA LYS A 322 -19.09 9.93 -3.20
C LYS A 322 -19.18 8.49 -3.75
N LEU A 323 -19.16 7.49 -2.86
CA LEU A 323 -19.34 6.07 -3.22
C LEU A 323 -20.79 5.58 -3.03
N ARG A 324 -21.73 6.50 -2.78
CA ARG A 324 -23.17 6.26 -2.88
C ARG A 324 -23.78 7.24 -3.87
N LYS A 325 -23.61 6.98 -5.16
CA LYS A 325 -24.59 7.32 -6.20
C LYS A 325 -24.29 6.53 -7.46
#